data_AF-A0A1J5LM17-F1
#
_entry.id   AF-A0A1J5LM17-F1
#
_cell.length_a   1.000
_cell.length_b   1.000
_cell.length_c   1.000
_cell.angle_alpha   90.00
_cell.angle_beta   90.00
_cell.angle_gamma   90.00
#
_symmetry.space_group_name_H-M   'P 1'
#
loop_
_entity.id
_entity.type
_entity.pdbx_description
1 polymer ?
#
loop_
_entity_poly.entity_id
_entity_poly.type
_entity_poly.pdbx_seq_one_letter_code
_entity_poly.pdbx_strand_id
1 'polypeptide(L)'
;MLFYISLYVGLGLVMVAAMALMILKIGKLLGDCPVSGSAARVGSVTIATGYAMVGLGGVVLIGAVIPMLEDGLLSLLPALGLVAICLGLGFSHAVATLRAVVREAVQGTPSALTAEKPKSAPPAEMAHPA
;
A
#
# COMPACT_ATOMS: atom_id res chain seq x y z
N MET A 1 5.48 28.10 -15.85
CA MET A 1 5.74 26.65 -15.72
C MET A 1 5.80 26.15 -14.29
N LEU A 2 6.65 26.71 -13.40
CA LEU A 2 6.77 26.26 -12.00
C LEU A 2 5.44 26.23 -11.24
N PHE A 3 4.56 27.21 -11.48
CA PHE A 3 3.21 27.24 -10.90
C PHE A 3 2.38 26.00 -11.28
N TYR A 4 2.38 25.59 -12.54
CA TYR A 4 1.64 24.40 -13.01
C TYR A 4 2.21 23.11 -12.42
N ILE A 5 3.54 22.99 -12.34
CA ILE A 5 4.21 21.85 -11.71
C ILE A 5 3.85 21.78 -10.23
N SER A 6 3.90 22.90 -9.51
CA SER A 6 3.53 22.95 -8.10
C SER A 6 2.06 22.60 -7.87
N LEU A 7 1.16 23.06 -8.75
CA LEU A 7 -0.28 22.78 -8.66
C LEU A 7 -0.55 21.30 -8.94
N TYR A 8 0.13 20.72 -9.94
CA TYR A 8 0.08 19.30 -10.26
C TYR A 8 0.55 18.43 -9.10
N VAL A 9 1.76 18.71 -8.58
CA VAL A 9 2.35 17.96 -7.46
C VAL A 9 1.45 18.10 -6.22
N GLY A 10 0.96 19.30 -5.93
CA GLY A 10 0.03 19.54 -4.84
C GLY A 10 -1.23 18.68 -4.94
N LEU A 11 -1.92 18.70 -6.09
CA LEU A 11 -3.12 17.88 -6.30
C LEU A 11 -2.81 16.38 -6.24
N GLY A 12 -1.71 15.94 -6.86
CA GLY A 12 -1.28 14.54 -6.84
C GLY A 12 -0.99 14.05 -5.43
N LEU A 13 -0.28 14.84 -4.62
CA LEU A 13 -0.03 14.53 -3.21
C LEU A 13 -1.32 14.45 -2.39
N VAL A 14 -2.25 15.38 -2.61
CA VAL A 14 -3.58 15.35 -1.95
C VAL A 14 -4.34 14.08 -2.33
N MET A 15 -4.31 13.67 -3.61
CA MET A 15 -4.94 12.42 -4.04
C MET A 15 -4.29 11.19 -3.42
N VAL A 16 -2.97 11.09 -3.42
CA VAL A 16 -2.22 9.98 -2.79
C VAL A 16 -2.56 9.90 -1.30
N ALA A 17 -2.50 11.03 -0.59
CA ALA A 17 -2.80 11.10 0.82
C ALA A 17 -4.26 10.70 1.12
N ALA A 18 -5.22 11.22 0.34
CA ALA A 18 -6.64 10.89 0.50
C ALA A 18 -6.91 9.39 0.34
N MET A 19 -6.31 8.76 -0.68
CA MET A 19 -6.47 7.33 -0.92
C MET A 19 -5.76 6.48 0.15
N ALA A 20 -4.56 6.86 0.57
CA ALA A 20 -3.85 6.19 1.66
C ALA A 20 -4.64 6.24 2.97
N LEU A 21 -5.23 7.39 3.30
CA LEU A 21 -6.10 7.54 4.47
C LEU A 21 -7.37 6.68 4.37
N MET A 22 -7.94 6.54 3.17
CA MET A 22 -9.07 5.64 2.95
C MET A 22 -8.68 4.17 3.17
N ILE A 23 -7.49 3.74 2.74
CA ILE A 23 -6.98 2.37 3.01
C ILE A 23 -6.87 2.14 4.52
N LEU A 24 -6.28 3.08 5.27
CA LEU A 24 -6.15 3.00 6.73
C LEU A 24 -7.52 2.99 7.42
N LYS A 25 -8.48 3.79 6.96
CA LYS A 25 -9.86 3.78 7.44
C LYS A 25 -10.54 2.43 7.24
N ILE A 26 -10.38 1.82 6.07
CA ILE A 26 -10.89 0.47 5.78
C ILE A 26 -10.24 -0.55 6.72
N GLY A 27 -8.92 -0.46 6.93
CA GLY A 27 -8.21 -1.32 7.89
C GLY A 27 -8.71 -1.18 9.32
N LYS A 28 -9.02 0.04 9.76
CA LYS A 28 -9.59 0.29 11.09
C LYS A 28 -10.99 -0.33 11.23
N LEU A 29 -11.85 -0.17 10.23
CA LEU A 29 -13.20 -0.75 10.21
C LEU A 29 -13.18 -2.28 10.19
N LEU A 30 -12.26 -2.89 9.43
CA LEU A 30 -12.05 -4.34 9.43
C LEU A 30 -11.38 -4.83 10.73
N GLY A 31 -10.71 -3.92 11.43
CA GLY A 31 -9.96 -4.16 12.65
C GLY A 31 -10.78 -4.28 13.93
N ASP A 32 -12.10 -4.07 13.86
CA ASP A 32 -13.01 -4.16 15.01
C ASP A 32 -13.43 -5.62 15.31
N CYS A 33 -13.15 -6.56 14.41
CA CYS A 33 -13.35 -7.99 14.65
C CYS A 33 -12.23 -8.56 15.56
N PRO A 34 -12.56 -9.24 16.68
CA PRO A 34 -11.56 -9.75 17.62
C PRO A 34 -10.67 -10.86 17.05
N VAL A 35 -11.15 -11.62 16.07
CA VAL A 35 -10.43 -12.77 15.47
C VAL A 35 -9.38 -12.32 14.44
N SER A 36 -9.67 -11.31 13.62
CA SER A 36 -8.78 -10.86 12.52
C SER A 36 -8.23 -9.44 12.70
N GLY A 37 -8.57 -8.78 13.81
CA GLY A 37 -8.32 -7.35 13.99
C GLY A 37 -6.85 -6.94 13.95
N SER A 38 -5.95 -7.81 14.44
CA SER A 38 -4.51 -7.55 14.38
C SER A 38 -3.99 -7.61 12.93
N ALA A 39 -4.38 -8.64 12.17
CA ALA A 39 -3.99 -8.80 10.77
C ALA A 39 -4.52 -7.66 9.89
N ALA A 40 -5.76 -7.21 10.13
CA ALA A 40 -6.35 -6.07 9.42
C ALA A 40 -5.57 -4.76 9.65
N ARG A 41 -5.15 -4.49 10.90
CA ARG A 41 -4.40 -3.27 11.25
C ARG A 41 -2.99 -3.29 10.67
N VAL A 42 -2.25 -4.38 10.87
CA VAL A 42 -0.87 -4.50 10.35
C VAL A 42 -0.89 -4.51 8.81
N GLY A 43 -1.78 -5.29 8.20
CA GLY A 43 -1.91 -5.35 6.75
C GLY A 43 -2.26 -4.00 6.13
N SER A 44 -3.19 -3.25 6.73
CA SER A 44 -3.58 -1.95 6.19
C SER A 44 -2.48 -0.89 6.26
N VAL A 45 -1.65 -0.89 7.31
CA VAL A 45 -0.49 0.01 7.41
C VAL A 45 0.54 -0.33 6.33
N THR A 46 0.94 -1.60 6.21
CA THR A 46 1.93 -2.03 5.20
C THR A 46 1.47 -1.72 3.78
N ILE A 47 0.20 -2.03 3.46
CA ILE A 47 -0.38 -1.77 2.15
C ILE A 47 -0.48 -0.26 1.88
N ALA A 48 -0.92 0.53 2.86
CA ALA A 48 -1.02 1.98 2.70
C ALA A 48 0.36 2.63 2.50
N THR A 49 1.39 2.19 3.22
CA THR A 49 2.76 2.67 3.05
C THR A 49 3.29 2.33 1.65
N GLY A 50 3.11 1.09 1.19
CA GLY A 50 3.51 0.69 -0.16
C GLY A 50 2.78 1.49 -1.24
N TYR A 51 1.47 1.65 -1.10
CA TYR A 51 0.65 2.47 -2.00
C TYR A 51 1.12 3.93 -2.03
N ALA A 52 1.40 4.53 -0.87
CA ALA A 52 1.87 5.90 -0.79
C ALA A 52 3.24 6.07 -1.45
N MET A 53 4.18 5.14 -1.24
CA MET A 53 5.51 5.18 -1.84
C MET A 53 5.44 5.09 -3.38
N VAL A 54 4.62 4.17 -3.90
CA VAL A 54 4.42 3.99 -5.34
C VAL A 54 3.67 5.19 -5.95
N GLY A 55 2.61 5.66 -5.28
CA GLY A 55 1.83 6.82 -5.70
C GLY A 55 2.67 8.10 -5.76
N LEU A 56 3.50 8.34 -4.75
CA LEU A 56 4.48 9.44 -4.74
C LEU A 56 5.44 9.35 -5.92
N GLY A 57 6.03 8.17 -6.15
CA GLY A 57 6.92 7.95 -7.29
C GLY A 57 6.23 8.23 -8.63
N GLY A 58 4.99 7.77 -8.81
CA GLY A 58 4.21 8.01 -10.02
C GLY A 58 3.89 9.49 -10.25
N VAL A 59 3.48 10.21 -9.20
CA VAL A 59 3.24 11.67 -9.27
C VAL A 59 4.52 12.42 -9.63
N VAL A 60 5.64 12.11 -8.97
CA VAL A 60 6.93 12.78 -9.28
C VAL A 60 7.38 12.47 -10.71
N LEU A 61 7.26 11.22 -11.15
CA LEU A 61 7.70 10.79 -12.47
C LEU A 61 6.90 11.46 -13.59
N ILE A 62 5.57 11.50 -13.49
CA ILE A 62 4.73 12.19 -14.48
C ILE A 62 4.96 13.72 -14.40
N GLY A 63 5.09 14.27 -13.19
CA GLY A 63 5.39 15.69 -12.98
C GLY A 63 6.72 16.14 -13.60
N ALA A 64 7.74 15.27 -13.62
CA ALA A 64 9.03 15.54 -14.24
C ALA A 64 8.96 15.65 -15.77
N VAL A 65 7.95 15.05 -16.40
CA VAL A 65 7.75 15.09 -17.85
C VAL A 65 7.01 16.37 -18.29
N ILE A 66 6.18 16.96 -17.42
CA ILE A 66 5.42 18.20 -17.71
C ILE A 66 6.28 19.34 -18.28
N PRO A 67 7.46 19.70 -17.73
CA PRO A 67 8.28 20.78 -18.30
C PRO A 67 8.84 20.48 -19.70
N MET A 68 8.85 19.23 -20.14
CA MET A 68 9.28 18.83 -21.49
C MET A 68 8.17 19.08 -22.54
N LEU A 69 6.92 19.27 -22.11
CA LEU A 69 5.80 19.61 -23.00
C LEU A 69 5.59 21.13 -22.98
N GLU A 70 5.82 21.80 -24.12
CA GLU A 70 5.69 23.26 -24.26
C GLU A 70 4.22 23.76 -24.17
N ASP A 71 3.25 22.87 -24.01
CA ASP A 71 1.81 23.15 -24.10
C ASP A 71 1.13 23.63 -22.78
N GLY A 72 1.90 23.84 -21.71
CA GLY A 72 1.42 24.49 -20.48
C GLY A 72 0.18 23.82 -19.85
N LEU A 73 -0.96 24.52 -19.85
CA LEU A 73 -2.21 24.04 -19.24
C LEU A 73 -2.79 22.81 -19.96
N LEU A 74 -2.53 22.68 -21.26
CA LEU A 74 -3.03 21.56 -22.06
C LEU A 74 -2.41 20.22 -21.64
N SER A 75 -1.18 20.23 -21.12
CA SER A 75 -0.49 19.05 -20.59
C SER A 75 -0.91 18.70 -19.16
N LEU A 76 -1.40 19.67 -18.40
CA LEU A 76 -1.77 19.50 -16.99
C LEU A 76 -2.98 18.58 -16.81
N LEU A 77 -4.02 18.80 -17.61
CA LEU A 77 -5.27 18.04 -17.55
C LEU A 77 -5.08 16.53 -17.82
N PRO A 78 -4.42 16.10 -18.91
CA PRO A 78 -4.16 14.69 -19.14
C PRO A 78 -3.20 14.09 -18.12
N ALA A 79 -2.21 14.85 -17.63
CA ALA A 79 -1.31 14.37 -16.57
C ALA A 79 -2.05 14.10 -15.25
N LEU A 80 -2.98 14.99 -14.86
CA LEU A 80 -3.84 14.79 -13.68
C LEU A 80 -4.80 13.62 -13.87
N GLY A 81 -5.43 13.52 -15.05
CA GLY A 81 -6.31 12.39 -15.37
C GLY A 81 -5.59 11.05 -15.33
N LEU A 82 -4.39 10.97 -15.91
CA LEU A 82 -3.56 9.78 -15.92
C LEU A 82 -3.17 9.37 -14.48
N VAL A 83 -2.69 10.31 -13.67
CA VAL A 83 -2.38 10.04 -12.26
C VAL A 83 -3.61 9.57 -11.51
N ALA A 84 -4.75 10.22 -11.67
CA ALA A 84 -5.98 9.83 -10.98
C ALA A 84 -6.40 8.40 -11.32
N ILE A 85 -6.31 8.00 -12.60
CA ILE A 85 -6.58 6.62 -13.04
C ILE A 85 -5.58 5.64 -12.41
N CYS A 86 -4.27 5.91 -12.51
CA CYS A 86 -3.25 5.04 -11.94
C CYS A 86 -3.41 4.87 -10.42
N LEU A 87 -3.68 5.96 -9.70
CA LEU A 87 -3.92 5.94 -8.27
C LEU A 87 -5.21 5.18 -7.91
N GLY A 88 -6.28 5.34 -8.68
CA GLY A 88 -7.53 4.62 -8.48
C GLY A 88 -7.40 3.11 -8.72
N LEU A 89 -6.64 2.70 -9.73
CA LEU A 89 -6.34 1.29 -10.00
C LEU A 89 -5.50 0.68 -8.87
N GLY A 90 -4.44 1.38 -8.45
CA GLY A 90 -3.61 0.94 -7.31
C GLY A 90 -4.40 0.85 -6.01
N PHE A 91 -5.32 1.79 -5.76
CA PHE A 91 -6.19 1.77 -4.59
C PHE A 91 -7.14 0.57 -4.60
N SER A 92 -7.76 0.30 -5.75
CA SER A 92 -8.66 -0.85 -5.91
C SER A 92 -7.95 -2.17 -5.64
N HIS A 93 -6.73 -2.32 -6.14
CA HIS A 93 -5.88 -3.48 -5.87
C HIS A 93 -5.50 -3.56 -4.38
N ALA A 94 -5.08 -2.45 -3.77
CA ALA A 94 -4.75 -2.38 -2.34
C ALA A 94 -5.91 -2.83 -1.45
N VAL A 95 -7.14 -2.39 -1.74
CA VAL A 95 -8.34 -2.78 -0.99
C VAL A 95 -8.66 -4.27 -1.19
N ALA A 96 -8.52 -4.79 -2.42
CA ALA A 96 -8.71 -6.22 -2.69
C ALA A 96 -7.70 -7.09 -1.91
N THR A 97 -6.42 -6.70 -1.92
CA THR A 97 -5.37 -7.39 -1.15
C THR A 97 -5.66 -7.33 0.36
N LEU A 98 -6.06 -6.18 0.89
CA LEU A 98 -6.41 -6.06 2.30
C LEU A 98 -7.57 -6.98 2.69
N ARG A 99 -8.62 -7.05 1.87
CA ARG A 99 -9.75 -7.98 2.10
C ARG A 99 -9.31 -9.44 2.05
N ALA A 100 -8.39 -9.78 1.15
CA ALA A 100 -7.82 -11.14 1.09
C ALA A 100 -7.06 -11.50 2.38
N VAL A 101 -6.16 -10.62 2.84
CA VAL A 101 -5.41 -10.80 4.10
C VAL A 101 -6.35 -10.97 5.30
N VAL A 102 -7.40 -10.16 5.38
CA VAL A 102 -8.39 -10.28 6.46
C VAL A 102 -9.17 -11.60 6.36
N ARG A 103 -9.56 -12.01 5.16
CA ARG A 103 -10.27 -13.28 4.94
C ARG A 103 -9.42 -14.48 5.34
N GLU A 104 -8.14 -14.49 4.98
CA GLU A 104 -7.19 -15.54 5.38
C GLU A 104 -7.03 -15.61 6.91
N ALA A 105 -6.91 -14.44 7.56
CA ALA A 105 -6.80 -14.37 9.01
C ALA A 105 -8.06 -14.90 9.73
N VAL A 106 -9.26 -14.63 9.19
CA VAL A 106 -10.53 -15.19 9.73
C VAL A 106 -10.61 -16.69 9.55
N GLN A 107 -10.12 -17.22 8.41
CA GLN A 107 -10.20 -18.65 8.09
C GLN A 107 -9.21 -19.51 8.89
N GLY A 108 -8.35 -18.90 9.73
CA GLY A 108 -7.44 -19.63 10.61
C GLY A 108 -6.34 -20.37 9.86
N THR A 109 -6.18 -20.16 8.55
CA THR A 109 -5.01 -20.63 7.81
C THR A 109 -3.82 -19.85 8.35
N PRO A 110 -2.86 -20.50 9.05
CA PRO A 110 -1.68 -19.80 9.56
C PRO A 110 -0.97 -19.20 8.36
N SER A 111 -0.96 -17.87 8.27
CA SER A 111 -0.21 -17.19 7.24
C SER A 111 1.25 -17.60 7.40
N ALA A 112 1.82 -18.14 6.33
CA ALA A 112 3.21 -18.61 6.22
C ALA A 112 4.24 -17.51 6.57
N LEU A 113 3.81 -16.27 6.78
CA LEU A 113 4.64 -15.18 7.28
C LEU A 113 5.08 -15.33 8.75
N THR A 114 4.52 -16.28 9.50
CA THR A 114 4.94 -16.60 10.89
C THR A 114 5.91 -17.79 10.97
N ALA A 115 6.33 -18.34 9.84
CA ALA A 115 7.23 -19.51 9.78
C ALA A 115 8.73 -19.17 9.84
N GLU A 116 9.10 -17.92 10.15
CA GLU A 116 10.50 -17.54 10.37
C GLU A 116 10.78 -17.12 11.82
N LYS A 117 10.28 -17.92 12.79
CA LYS A 117 10.91 -17.98 14.11
C LYS A 117 11.65 -19.31 14.20
N PRO A 118 12.99 -19.34 14.01
CA PRO A 118 13.78 -20.50 14.41
C PRO A 118 13.67 -20.61 15.94
N LYS A 119 12.69 -21.36 16.42
CA LYS A 119 12.61 -21.76 17.82
C LYS A 119 13.71 -22.79 18.03
N SER A 120 14.86 -22.27 18.49
CA SER A 120 15.89 -22.95 19.26
C SER A 120 15.48 -24.35 19.72
N ALA A 121 16.10 -25.39 19.17
CA ALA A 121 15.99 -26.75 19.67
C ALA A 121 16.81 -26.88 20.98
N PRO A 122 16.26 -27.46 22.06
CA PRO A 122 17.04 -27.98 23.17
C PRO A 122 17.01 -29.53 23.18
N PRO A 123 17.84 -30.15 24.04
CA PRO A 123 19.01 -30.94 23.70
C PRO A 123 18.71 -32.39 23.24
N ALA A 124 19.60 -32.95 22.42
CA ALA A 124 19.54 -34.35 22.02
C ALA A 124 19.76 -35.27 23.24
N GLU A 125 18.74 -36.05 23.58
CA GLU A 125 18.77 -37.04 24.64
C GLU A 125 19.10 -38.45 24.06
N MET A 126 20.17 -39.03 24.61
CA MET A 126 20.51 -40.46 24.79
C MET A 126 20.65 -41.41 23.57
N ALA A 127 21.86 -41.96 23.37
CA ALA A 127 22.23 -43.35 23.73
C ALA A 127 23.34 -43.97 22.84
N HIS A 128 24.31 -44.63 23.51
CA HIS A 128 25.28 -45.65 23.05
C HIS A 128 24.72 -46.69 22.05
N PRO A 129 25.51 -47.47 21.26
CA PRO A 129 26.69 -48.24 21.73
C PRO A 129 27.84 -48.49 20.72
N ALA A 130 29.04 -48.84 21.24
CA ALA A 130 29.92 -49.97 20.84
C ALA A 130 31.28 -49.83 21.53
#